data_AF-A0A7J3VC72-F1
#
_entry.id   AF-A0A7J3VC72-F1
#
_cell.length_a   1.000
_cell.length_b   1.000
_cell.length_c   1.000
_cell.angle_alpha   90.00
_cell.angle_beta   90.00
_cell.angle_gamma   90.00
#
_symmetry.space_group_name_H-M   'P 1'
#
loop_
_entity.id
_entity.type
_entity.pdbx_description
1 polymer ?
#
loop_
_entity_poly.entity_id
_entity_poly.type
_entity_poly.pdbx_seq_one_letter_code
_entity_poly.pdbx_strand_id
1 'polypeptide(L)' 'MKKGEAGNVFYRNARFYSFNKIKDMLMKSGLTIMNVCSTIFQKPTEEPLNFEAPRSGYHREAGFVAIEAGKNSSTEI' A
#
# COMPACT_ATOMS: atom_id res chain seq x y z
N MET A 1 11.36 8.82 -7.03
CA MET A 1 11.82 10.03 -6.32
C MET A 1 11.94 11.25 -7.22
N LYS A 2 12.35 11.11 -8.50
CA LYS A 2 12.42 12.22 -9.49
C LYS A 2 11.22 13.18 -9.56
N LYS A 3 9.97 12.70 -9.43
CA LYS A 3 8.76 13.56 -9.55
C LYS A 3 8.50 14.45 -8.32
N GLY A 4 8.84 13.99 -7.11
CA GLY A 4 8.69 14.77 -5.89
C GLY A 4 9.78 15.84 -5.78
N GLU A 5 11.02 15.49 -6.13
CA GLU A 5 12.16 16.40 -6.20
C GLU A 5 11.98 17.48 -7.28
N ALA A 6 11.25 17.17 -8.36
CA ALA A 6 10.91 18.12 -9.42
C ALA A 6 9.74 19.08 -9.07
N GLY A 7 9.27 19.10 -7.82
CA GLY A 7 8.24 20.05 -7.36
C GLY A 7 6.81 19.74 -7.82
N ASN A 8 6.52 18.51 -8.23
CA ASN A 8 5.16 18.13 -8.57
C ASN A 8 4.20 18.33 -7.38
N VAL A 9 3.11 19.06 -7.59
CA VAL A 9 2.14 19.48 -6.55
C VAL A 9 1.62 18.29 -5.74
N PHE A 10 1.43 17.13 -6.38
CA PHE A 10 0.90 15.94 -5.70
C PHE A 10 1.93 15.23 -4.81
N TYR A 11 3.22 15.38 -5.09
CA TYR A 11 4.27 14.61 -4.42
C TYR A 11 5.22 15.45 -3.56
N ARG A 12 5.17 16.78 -3.65
CA ARG A 12 6.05 17.70 -2.88
C ARG A 12 6.02 17.43 -1.37
N ASN A 13 4.83 17.18 -0.83
CA ASN A 13 4.62 16.96 0.61
C ASN A 13 4.37 15.48 0.96
N ALA A 14 4.42 14.57 -0.03
CA ALA A 14 4.10 13.17 0.17
C ALA A 14 5.29 12.42 0.81
N ARG A 15 4.99 11.52 1.75
CA ARG A 15 5.96 10.56 2.29
C ARG A 15 5.72 9.21 1.65
N PHE A 16 6.79 8.60 1.16
CA PHE A 16 6.74 7.28 0.55
C PHE A 16 7.27 6.25 1.53
N TYR A 17 6.51 5.18 1.72
CA TYR A 17 6.86 4.07 2.60
C TYR A 17 6.90 2.78 1.79
N SER A 18 7.86 1.91 2.12
CA SER A 18 7.80 0.53 1.67
C SER A 18 6.72 -0.22 2.45
N PHE A 19 6.24 -1.34 1.88
CA PHE A 19 5.31 -2.23 2.57
C PHE A 19 5.85 -2.67 3.95
N ASN A 20 7.13 -3.02 4.04
CA ASN A 20 7.78 -3.39 5.30
C ASN A 20 7.77 -2.24 6.31
N LYS A 21 7.97 -0.99 5.87
CA LYS A 21 7.93 0.16 6.78
C LYS A 21 6.52 0.39 7.35
N ILE A 22 5.48 0.19 6.54
CA ILE A 22 4.09 0.22 7.01
C ILE A 22 3.81 -0.93 7.98
N LYS A 23 4.28 -2.15 7.68
CA LYS A 23 4.17 -3.30 8.58
C LYS A 23 4.80 -2.99 9.95
N ASP A 24 6.01 -2.44 9.97
CA ASP A 24 6.69 -2.05 11.22
C ASP A 24 5.91 -0.99 12.00
N MET A 25 5.33 0.00 11.31
CA MET A 25 4.51 1.04 11.94
C MET A 25 3.24 0.46 12.57
N LEU A 26 2.56 -0.46 11.89
CA LEU A 26 1.38 -1.16 12.40
C LEU A 26 1.73 -1.98 13.65
N MET A 27 2.80 -2.78 13.61
CA MET A 27 3.25 -3.56 14.77
C MET A 27 3.57 -2.66 15.98
N LYS A 28 4.26 -1.53 15.75
CA LYS A 28 4.58 -0.56 16.82
C LYS A 28 3.34 0.11 17.42
N SER A 29 2.24 0.17 16.67
CA SER A 29 0.94 0.64 17.16
C SER A 29 0.08 -0.44 17.83
N GLY A 30 0.59 -1.68 17.97
CA GLY A 30 -0.16 -2.80 18.54
C GLY A 30 -1.20 -3.41 17.58
N LEU A 31 -1.03 -3.19 16.27
CA LEU A 31 -1.89 -3.76 15.23
C LEU A 31 -1.13 -4.86 14.47
N THR A 32 -1.87 -5.89 14.05
CA THR A 32 -1.40 -6.91 13.14
C THR A 32 -2.11 -6.79 11.79
N ILE A 33 -1.42 -7.16 10.71
CA ILE A 33 -2.02 -7.24 9.38
C ILE A 33 -2.85 -8.52 9.31
N MET A 34 -4.14 -8.38 9.02
CA MET A 34 -5.07 -9.49 8.87
C MET A 34 -5.17 -9.93 7.41
N ASN A 35 -5.34 -8.97 6.50
CA ASN A 35 -5.42 -9.21 5.06
C ASN A 35 -4.70 -8.12 4.27
N VAL A 36 -4.29 -8.45 3.06
CA VAL A 36 -3.72 -7.51 2.08
C VAL A 36 -4.33 -7.81 0.72
N CYS A 37 -4.63 -6.76 -0.05
CA CYS A 37 -5.13 -6.89 -1.42
C CYS A 37 -4.52 -5.81 -2.30
N SER A 38 -4.18 -6.16 -3.55
CA SER A 38 -3.47 -5.26 -4.48
C SER A 38 -4.20 -5.13 -5.83
N THR A 39 -4.13 -3.96 -6.45
CA THR A 39 -4.74 -3.67 -7.76
C THR A 39 -3.98 -2.55 -8.51
N ILE A 40 -4.42 -2.19 -9.71
CA ILE A 40 -3.74 -1.24 -10.63
C ILE A 40 -2.38 -1.80 -11.07
N PHE A 41 -2.40 -2.93 -11.78
CA PHE A 41 -1.23 -3.57 -12.37
C PHE A 41 -0.85 -2.96 -13.73
N GLN A 42 -1.85 -2.47 -14.48
CA GLN A 42 -1.62 -1.65 -15.67
C GLN A 42 -1.16 -0.24 -15.31
N LYS A 43 -0.37 0.38 -16.19
CA LYS A 43 0.01 1.78 -16.00
C LYS A 43 -1.21 2.66 -16.29
N PRO A 44 -1.43 3.75 -15.52
CA PRO A 44 -2.53 4.68 -15.79
C PRO A 44 -2.48 5.37 -17.17
N THR A 45 -1.36 5.25 -17.88
CA THR A 45 -1.12 5.83 -19.21
C THR A 45 -1.27 4.80 -20.35
N GLU A 46 -1.58 3.54 -20.03
CA GLU A 46 -1.87 2.52 -21.04
C GLU A 46 -3.32 2.67 -21.52
N GLU A 47 -3.52 2.62 -22.84
CA GLU A 47 -4.84 2.67 -23.48
C GLU A 47 -5.06 1.39 -24.30
N PRO A 48 -6.24 0.74 -24.18
CA PRO A 48 -7.35 1.06 -23.29
C PRO A 48 -7.10 0.63 -21.84
N LEU A 49 -7.68 1.35 -20.88
CA LEU A 49 -7.74 0.89 -19.49
C LEU A 49 -8.72 -0.27 -19.36
N ASN A 50 -8.27 -1.38 -18.79
CA ASN A 50 -9.11 -2.54 -18.53
C ASN A 50 -9.51 -2.57 -17.06
N PHE A 51 -10.70 -3.08 -16.76
CA PHE A 51 -11.06 -3.36 -15.38
C PHE A 51 -10.21 -4.52 -14.85
N GLU A 52 -9.57 -4.30 -13.71
CA GLU A 52 -8.74 -5.30 -13.05
C GLU A 52 -9.37 -5.70 -11.71
N ALA A 53 -9.61 -7.00 -11.56
CA ALA A 53 -9.98 -7.54 -10.26
C ALA A 53 -8.77 -7.44 -9.30
N PRO A 54 -8.99 -7.02 -8.04
CA PRO A 54 -7.93 -6.97 -7.07
C PRO A 54 -7.45 -8.39 -6.72
N ARG A 55 -6.15 -8.53 -6.45
CA ARG A 55 -5.50 -9.80 -6.13
C ARG A 55 -5.11 -9.84 -4.67
N SER A 56 -5.41 -10.95 -4.00
CA SER A 56 -4.99 -11.17 -2.61
C SER A 56 -3.47 -11.12 -2.47
N GLY A 57 -3.00 -10.56 -1.36
CA GLY A 57 -1.60 -10.39 -1.03
C GLY A 57 -1.01 -9.05 -1.47
N TYR A 58 0.25 -8.84 -1.07
CA TYR A 58 1.07 -7.71 -1.52
C TYR A 58 1.78 -8.09 -2.82
N HIS A 59 1.58 -7.28 -3.86
CA HIS A 59 2.27 -7.42 -5.15
C HIS A 59 3.11 -6.17 -5.41
N ARG A 60 4.40 -6.34 -5.69
CA ARG A 60 5.36 -5.21 -5.80
C ARG A 60 5.08 -4.35 -7.03
N GLU A 61 4.52 -4.95 -8.06
CA GLU A 61 4.14 -4.36 -9.33
C GLU A 61 2.81 -3.60 -9.27
N ALA A 62 2.02 -3.76 -8.20
CA ALA A 62 0.74 -3.10 -8.07
C ALA A 62 0.90 -1.60 -7.75
N GLY A 63 0.08 -0.78 -8.41
CA GLY A 63 -0.01 0.66 -8.18
C GLY A 63 -0.82 1.02 -6.92
N PHE A 64 -1.64 0.09 -6.41
CA PHE A 64 -2.44 0.29 -5.21
C PHE A 64 -2.47 -0.97 -4.33
N VAL A 65 -2.40 -0.75 -3.01
CA VAL A 65 -2.43 -1.82 -1.99
C VAL A 65 -3.34 -1.38 -0.85
N ALA A 66 -4.33 -2.22 -0.51
CA ALA A 66 -5.15 -2.10 0.69
C ALA A 66 -4.66 -3.07 1.76
N ILE A 67 -4.60 -2.60 3.01
CA ILE A 67 -4.18 -3.40 4.18
C ILE A 67 -5.30 -3.35 5.21
N GLU A 68 -5.82 -4.52 5.57
CA GLU A 68 -6.69 -4.70 6.72
C GLU A 68 -5.84 -4.99 7.95
N ALA A 69 -5.98 -4.19 8.99
CA ALA A 69 -5.24 -4.35 10.23
C ALA A 69 -6.19 -4.30 11.44
N GLY A 70 -5.91 -5.15 12.42
CA GLY A 70 -6.70 -5.28 13.63
C GLY A 70 -5.82 -5.42 14.87
N LYS A 71 -6.42 -5.21 16.04
CA LYS A 71 -5.75 -5.54 17.30
C LYS A 71 -5.64 -7.05 17.41
N ASN A 72 -4.49 -7.55 17.86
CA ASN A 72 -4.36 -8.96 18.19
C ASN A 72 -5.13 -9.22 19.49
N SER A 73 -6.33 -9.80 19.41
CA SER A 73 -7.16 -10.14 20.59
C SER A 73 -6.70 -11.45 21.27
N SER A 74 -5.38 -11.63 21.41
CA SER A 74 -4.78 -12.81 22.05
C SER A 74 -3.77 -12.40 23.12
N THR A 75 -4.16 -11.45 23.97
CA THR A 75 -3.49 -11.21 25.25
C THR A 75 -4.54 -10.79 26.28
N GLU A 76 -5.33 -11.75 26.71
CA GLU A 76 -5.85 -11.80 28.08
C GLU A 76 -5.13 -12.98 28.74
N ILE A 77 -4.15 -12.68 29.59
CA ILE A 77 -3.63 -13.57 30.63
C ILE A 77 -3.99 -12.92 31.96
#